data_AF-X1L8N2-F1
#
_entry.id   AF-X1L8N2-F1
#
_cell.length_a   1.000
_cell.length_b   1.000
_cell.length_c   1.000
_cell.angle_alpha   90.00
_cell.angle_beta   90.00
_cell.angle_gamma   90.00
#
_symmetry.space_group_name_H-M   'P 1'
#
loop_
_entity.id
_entity.type
_entity.pdbx_description
1 polymer ?
#
loop_
_entity_poly.entity_id
_entity_poly.type
_entity_poly.pdbx_seq_one_letter_code
_entity_poly.pdbx_strand_id
1 'polypeptide(L)'
;SDFGVCYQGGERIINGETLYRVSDGHLQYKYSPASAVFFSLFTLFPYEVAKYIWYLLELIFLFLSLFISYDILPSKQKKKGLVLIFSFIVLVKFIGREIELGQVNIFIFFLLIMMVKALLNKNDVKGGLFLGLSLIFKPYGLVFLPIHSVSLLAR
;
A
#
# COMPACT_ATOMS: atom_id res chain seq x y z
N SER A 1 -2.90 -6.40 -16.16
CA SER A 1 -2.08 -6.09 -14.97
C SER A 1 -2.95 -6.30 -13.74
N ASP A 2 -2.34 -6.39 -12.56
CA ASP A 2 -3.10 -6.47 -11.31
C ASP A 2 -3.88 -5.17 -11.05
N PHE A 3 -3.34 -4.03 -11.50
CA PHE A 3 -4.09 -2.76 -11.54
C PHE A 3 -5.38 -2.87 -12.37
N GLY A 4 -5.37 -3.60 -13.49
CA GLY A 4 -6.56 -3.80 -14.32
C GLY A 4 -7.70 -4.49 -13.57
N VAL A 5 -7.39 -5.43 -12.69
CA VAL A 5 -8.38 -6.07 -11.81
C VAL A 5 -8.99 -5.05 -10.84
N CYS A 6 -8.15 -4.19 -10.26
CA CYS A 6 -8.60 -3.12 -9.37
C CYS A 6 -9.47 -2.07 -10.08
N TYR A 7 -9.06 -1.63 -11.27
CA TYR A 7 -9.78 -0.68 -12.11
C TYR A 7 -11.16 -1.22 -12.50
N GLN A 8 -11.23 -2.46 -12.97
CA GLN A 8 -12.50 -3.12 -13.30
C GLN A 8 -13.41 -3.27 -12.06
N GLY A 9 -12.83 -3.55 -10.89
CA GLY A 9 -13.56 -3.53 -9.62
C GLY A 9 -14.18 -2.16 -9.33
N GLY A 10 -13.45 -1.07 -9.62
CA GLY A 10 -13.94 0.31 -9.53
C GLY A 10 -15.10 0.60 -10.49
N GLU A 11 -15.03 0.11 -11.73
CA GLU A 11 -16.13 0.29 -12.69
C GLU A 11 -17.39 -0.45 -12.22
N ARG A 12 -17.21 -1.69 -11.77
CA ARG A 12 -18.31 -2.53 -11.29
C ARG A 12 -19.01 -1.92 -10.09
N ILE A 13 -18.28 -1.39 -9.10
CA ILE A 13 -18.92 -0.82 -7.92
C ILE A 13 -19.75 0.42 -8.25
N ILE A 14 -19.30 1.24 -9.20
CA ILE A 14 -20.05 2.41 -9.69
C ILE A 14 -21.33 1.97 -10.41
N ASN A 15 -21.25 0.91 -11.22
CA ASN A 15 -22.38 0.40 -11.99
C ASN A 15 -23.36 -0.47 -11.17
N GLY A 16 -23.10 -0.69 -9.87
CA GLY A 16 -23.92 -1.59 -9.04
C GLY A 16 -23.80 -3.07 -9.44
N GLU A 17 -22.71 -3.42 -10.11
CA GLU A 17 -22.42 -4.76 -10.61
C GLU A 17 -21.79 -5.67 -9.54
N THR A 18 -21.99 -6.98 -9.66
CA THR A 18 -21.32 -7.96 -8.78
C THR A 18 -19.80 -7.88 -8.91
N LEU A 19 -19.11 -7.56 -7.81
CA LEU A 19 -17.64 -7.46 -7.76
C LEU A 19 -16.95 -8.80 -7.94
N TYR A 20 -17.39 -9.80 -7.18
CA TYR A 20 -16.75 -11.12 -7.10
C TYR A 20 -17.39 -12.09 -8.09
N ARG A 21 -16.69 -12.41 -9.17
CA ARG A 21 -17.21 -13.30 -10.23
C ARG A 21 -16.23 -14.42 -10.54
N VAL A 22 -16.67 -15.67 -10.41
CA VAL A 22 -15.84 -16.83 -10.76
C VAL A 22 -15.49 -16.84 -12.25
N SER A 23 -16.38 -16.29 -13.09
CA SER A 23 -16.20 -16.16 -14.55
C SER A 23 -14.99 -15.32 -14.96
N ASP A 24 -14.42 -14.50 -14.07
CA ASP A 24 -13.20 -13.71 -14.36
C ASP A 24 -11.92 -14.56 -14.39
N GLY A 25 -12.01 -15.87 -14.11
CA GLY A 25 -10.91 -16.81 -14.19
C GLY A 25 -9.75 -16.43 -13.26
N HIS A 26 -8.54 -16.24 -13.80
CA HIS A 26 -7.37 -15.86 -13.00
C HIS A 26 -7.36 -14.39 -12.57
N LEU A 27 -8.17 -13.53 -13.18
CA LEU A 27 -8.21 -12.08 -12.94
C LEU A 27 -9.37 -11.67 -12.03
N GLN A 28 -9.69 -12.52 -11.07
CA GLN A 28 -10.75 -12.27 -10.09
C GLN A 28 -10.40 -11.12 -9.15
N TYR A 29 -11.36 -10.21 -8.97
CA TYR A 29 -11.30 -9.25 -7.88
C TYR A 29 -11.39 -9.98 -6.53
N LYS A 30 -10.42 -9.73 -5.65
CA LYS A 30 -10.24 -10.46 -4.38
C LYS A 30 -10.03 -9.56 -3.17
N TYR A 31 -10.24 -8.26 -3.34
CA TYR A 31 -10.03 -7.25 -2.31
C TYR A 31 -11.36 -6.87 -1.65
N SER A 32 -11.31 -6.04 -0.60
CA SER A 32 -12.55 -5.59 0.05
C SER A 32 -13.37 -4.67 -0.87
N PRO A 33 -14.69 -4.56 -0.68
CA PRO A 33 -15.50 -3.60 -1.45
C PRO A 33 -15.05 -2.15 -1.27
N ALA A 34 -14.53 -1.78 -0.10
CA ALA A 34 -13.98 -0.46 0.15
C ALA A 34 -12.73 -0.16 -0.71
N SER A 35 -11.94 -1.17 -1.05
CA SER A 35 -10.85 -1.02 -2.02
C SER A 35 -11.40 -0.70 -3.42
N ALA A 36 -12.53 -1.30 -3.82
CA ALA A 36 -13.16 -0.99 -5.10
C ALA A 36 -13.65 0.45 -5.15
N VAL A 37 -14.23 0.97 -4.05
CA VAL A 37 -14.60 2.40 -3.94
C VAL A 37 -13.38 3.30 -4.10
N PHE A 38 -12.23 2.94 -3.50
CA PHE A 38 -11.01 3.71 -3.69
C PHE A 38 -10.55 3.71 -5.16
N PHE A 39 -10.53 2.54 -5.80
CA PHE A 39 -10.11 2.42 -7.19
C PHE A 39 -11.12 2.99 -8.20
N SER A 40 -12.37 3.20 -7.80
CA SER A 40 -13.38 3.85 -8.64
C SER A 40 -13.04 5.32 -8.93
N LEU A 41 -12.18 5.96 -8.13
CA LEU A 41 -11.67 7.30 -8.43
C LEU A 41 -10.82 7.31 -9.72
N PHE A 42 -10.18 6.20 -10.06
CA PHE A 42 -9.34 6.09 -11.25
C PHE A 42 -10.17 5.88 -12.52
N THR A 43 -11.41 5.40 -12.42
CA THR A 43 -12.31 5.18 -13.56
C THR A 43 -12.91 6.48 -14.10
N LEU A 44 -12.62 7.61 -13.46
CA LEU A 44 -12.83 8.95 -14.02
C LEU A 44 -11.96 9.21 -15.26
N PHE A 45 -10.91 8.41 -15.45
CA PHE A 45 -9.99 8.49 -16.59
C PHE A 45 -10.07 7.23 -17.43
N PRO A 46 -9.77 7.30 -18.75
CA PRO A 46 -9.57 6.10 -19.56
C PRO A 46 -8.51 5.20 -18.95
N TYR A 47 -8.69 3.88 -19.05
CA TYR A 47 -7.83 2.87 -18.43
C TYR A 47 -6.31 3.12 -18.62
N GLU A 48 -5.88 3.48 -19.82
CA GLU A 48 -4.46 3.75 -20.10
C GLU A 48 -3.93 4.94 -19.29
N VAL A 49 -4.70 6.03 -19.19
CA VAL A 49 -4.34 7.20 -18.38
C VAL A 49 -4.35 6.83 -16.89
N ALA A 50 -5.38 6.13 -16.43
CA ALA A 50 -5.49 5.66 -15.05
C ALA A 50 -4.28 4.80 -14.64
N LYS A 51 -3.83 3.91 -15.53
CA LYS A 51 -2.65 3.05 -15.33
C LYS A 51 -1.37 3.87 -15.19
N TYR A 52 -1.15 4.88 -16.04
CA TYR A 52 0.01 5.77 -15.90
C TYR A 52 -0.01 6.56 -14.59
N ILE A 53 -1.19 7.07 -14.19
CA ILE A 53 -1.36 7.76 -12.91
C ILE A 53 -1.01 6.80 -11.77
N TRP A 54 -1.51 5.57 -11.80
CA TRP A 54 -1.23 4.57 -10.77
C TRP A 54 0.27 4.25 -10.66
N TYR A 55 0.96 4.03 -11.78
CA TYR A 55 2.40 3.72 -11.77
C TYR A 55 3.23 4.91 -11.26
N LEU A 56 2.83 6.14 -11.60
CA LEU A 56 3.46 7.34 -11.06
C LEU A 56 3.26 7.43 -9.53
N LEU A 57 2.06 7.12 -9.05
CA LEU A 57 1.76 7.07 -7.61
C LEU A 57 2.59 5.99 -6.89
N GLU A 58 2.79 4.82 -7.47
CA GLU A 58 3.65 3.77 -6.91
C GLU A 58 5.09 4.28 -6.74
N LEU A 59 5.64 4.99 -7.71
CA LEU A 59 6.97 5.60 -7.60
C LEU A 59 7.03 6.67 -6.49
N ILE A 60 5.98 7.49 -6.38
CA ILE A 60 5.87 8.50 -5.32
C ILE A 60 5.80 7.82 -3.94
N PHE A 61 4.95 6.82 -3.77
CA PHE A 61 4.82 6.07 -2.52
C PHE A 61 6.11 5.37 -2.13
N LEU A 62 6.83 4.79 -3.11
CA LEU A 62 8.14 4.20 -2.89
C LEU A 62 9.16 5.25 -2.40
N PHE A 63 9.25 6.38 -3.09
CA PHE A 63 10.14 7.48 -2.70
C PHE A 63 9.83 7.99 -1.29
N LEU A 64 8.56 8.24 -0.98
CA LEU A 64 8.12 8.68 0.34
C LEU A 64 8.43 7.64 1.41
N SER A 65 8.23 6.35 1.10
CA SER A 65 8.55 5.27 2.04
C SER A 65 10.04 5.24 2.38
N LEU A 66 10.92 5.41 1.40
CA LEU A 66 12.37 5.49 1.62
C LEU A 66 12.76 6.76 2.42
N PHE A 67 12.18 7.91 2.09
CA PHE A 67 12.40 9.16 2.80
C PHE A 67 11.99 9.06 4.27
N ILE A 68 10.81 8.50 4.55
CA ILE A 68 10.32 8.31 5.92
C ILE A 68 11.14 7.25 6.65
N SER A 69 11.55 6.18 5.95
CA SER A 69 12.43 5.16 6.53
C SER A 69 13.75 5.77 7.00
N TYR A 70 14.31 6.74 6.26
CA TYR A 70 15.50 7.48 6.67
C TYR A 70 15.29 8.28 7.97
N ASP A 71 14.15 8.95 8.07
CA ASP A 71 13.75 9.78 9.21
C ASP A 71 13.59 8.93 10.48
N ILE A 72 12.89 7.80 10.39
CA ILE A 72 12.61 6.92 11.54
C ILE A 72 13.79 6.06 11.98
N LEU A 73 14.82 5.89 11.14
CA LEU A 73 16.02 5.12 11.52
C LEU A 73 16.69 5.76 12.77
N PRO A 74 17.20 4.97 13.72
CA PRO A 74 17.86 5.51 14.91
C PRO A 74 19.01 6.46 14.58
N SER A 75 19.03 7.64 15.20
CA SER A 75 20.05 8.69 14.96
C SER A 75 21.49 8.22 15.21
N LYS A 76 21.68 7.21 16.07
CA LYS A 76 22.99 6.61 16.36
C LYS A 76 23.59 5.81 15.20
N GLN A 77 22.80 5.51 14.15
CA GLN A 77 23.29 4.78 12.99
C GLN A 77 24.17 5.68 12.11
N LYS A 78 25.49 5.63 12.28
CA LYS A 78 26.45 6.49 11.53
C LYS A 78 26.34 6.38 10.00
N LYS A 79 25.71 5.31 9.47
CA LYS A 79 25.62 4.99 8.04
C LYS A 79 24.18 4.75 7.55
N LYS A 80 23.19 5.49 8.07
CA LYS A 80 21.76 5.35 7.67
C LYS A 80 21.54 5.25 6.17
N GLY A 81 22.17 6.15 5.40
CA GLY A 81 22.03 6.19 3.94
C GLY A 81 22.52 4.92 3.26
N LEU A 82 23.65 4.37 3.69
CA LEU A 82 24.17 3.12 3.16
C LEU A 82 23.25 1.94 3.47
N VAL A 83 22.69 1.88 4.68
CA VAL A 83 21.70 0.84 5.02
C VAL A 83 20.51 0.90 4.07
N LEU A 84 19.93 2.08 3.83
CA LEU A 84 18.82 2.22 2.89
C LEU A 84 19.20 1.87 1.46
N ILE A 85 20.38 2.31 0.99
CA ILE A 85 20.86 1.98 -0.36
C ILE A 85 21.00 0.47 -0.53
N PHE A 86 21.65 -0.22 0.41
CA PHE A 86 21.79 -1.68 0.34
C PHE A 86 20.43 -2.39 0.44
N SER A 87 19.54 -1.95 1.32
CA SER A 87 18.17 -2.49 1.40
C SER A 87 17.43 -2.30 0.08
N PHE A 88 17.52 -1.13 -0.55
CA PHE A 88 16.90 -0.85 -1.84
C PHE A 88 17.48 -1.73 -2.94
N ILE A 89 18.81 -1.86 -3.03
CA ILE A 89 19.49 -2.69 -4.04
C ILE A 89 19.06 -4.15 -3.92
N VAL A 90 18.98 -4.69 -2.70
CA VAL A 90 18.52 -6.08 -2.48
C VAL A 90 17.06 -6.27 -2.92
N LEU A 91 16.23 -5.25 -2.73
CA LEU A 91 14.80 -5.32 -3.01
C LEU A 91 14.43 -4.87 -4.43
N VAL A 92 15.34 -4.26 -5.19
CA VAL A 92 15.03 -3.57 -6.46
C VAL A 92 14.35 -4.50 -7.47
N LYS A 93 14.77 -5.76 -7.55
CA LYS A 93 14.15 -6.77 -8.43
C LYS A 93 12.69 -7.03 -8.06
N PHE A 94 12.40 -7.11 -6.76
CA PHE A 94 11.03 -7.33 -6.26
C PHE A 94 10.18 -6.07 -6.47
N ILE A 95 10.72 -4.90 -6.16
CA ILE A 95 10.07 -3.60 -6.39
C ILE A 95 9.73 -3.43 -7.88
N GLY A 96 10.65 -3.74 -8.78
CA GLY A 96 10.41 -3.68 -10.22
C GLY A 96 9.24 -4.58 -10.66
N ARG A 97 9.14 -5.78 -10.09
CA ARG A 97 8.02 -6.69 -10.36
C ARG A 97 6.68 -6.16 -9.85
N GLU A 98 6.67 -5.54 -8.68
CA GLU A 98 5.46 -4.93 -8.11
C GLU A 98 4.92 -3.82 -9.00
N ILE A 99 5.80 -2.93 -9.49
CA ILE A 99 5.44 -1.83 -10.40
C ILE A 99 5.01 -2.36 -11.77
N GLU A 100 5.72 -3.33 -12.33
CA GLU A 100 5.36 -3.95 -13.63
C GLU A 100 3.93 -4.50 -13.61
N LEU A 101 3.54 -5.13 -12.50
CA LEU A 101 2.21 -5.69 -12.30
C LEU A 101 1.17 -4.64 -11.88
N GLY A 102 1.57 -3.47 -11.38
CA GLY A 102 0.67 -2.46 -10.83
C GLY A 102 0.02 -2.89 -9.52
N GLN A 103 0.80 -3.50 -8.63
CA GLN A 103 0.28 -4.03 -7.36
C GLN A 103 0.18 -2.96 -6.27
N VAL A 104 -0.91 -3.03 -5.50
CA VAL A 104 -1.16 -2.17 -4.33
C VAL A 104 -0.18 -2.34 -3.16
N ASN A 105 0.78 -3.27 -3.23
CA ASN A 105 1.68 -3.56 -2.12
C ASN A 105 2.60 -2.38 -1.77
N ILE A 106 3.05 -1.59 -2.76
CA ILE A 106 3.89 -0.41 -2.48
C ILE A 106 3.09 0.63 -1.70
N PHE A 107 1.82 0.84 -2.05
CA PHE A 107 0.94 1.72 -1.30
C PHE A 107 0.66 1.20 0.12
N ILE A 108 0.42 -0.10 0.28
CA ILE A 108 0.29 -0.74 1.60
C ILE A 108 1.56 -0.54 2.43
N PHE A 109 2.74 -0.76 1.83
CA PHE A 109 4.02 -0.56 2.50
C PHE A 109 4.18 0.89 2.97
N PHE A 110 3.81 1.87 2.15
CA PHE A 110 3.78 3.27 2.54
C PHE A 110 2.87 3.52 3.76
N LEU A 111 1.65 2.97 3.77
CA LEU A 111 0.73 3.08 4.92
C LEU A 111 1.34 2.45 6.19
N LEU A 112 1.99 1.29 6.08
CA LEU A 112 2.62 0.64 7.22
C LEU A 112 3.83 1.42 7.76
N ILE A 113 4.63 2.05 6.89
CA ILE A 113 5.71 2.94 7.33
C ILE A 113 5.15 4.20 8.03
N MET A 114 4.03 4.75 7.53
CA MET A 114 3.32 5.85 8.20
C MET A 114 2.76 5.43 9.57
N MET A 115 2.22 4.20 9.69
CA MET A 115 1.83 3.62 10.98
C MET A 115 3.01 3.59 11.94
N VAL A 116 4.17 3.03 11.52
CA VAL A 116 5.37 2.97 12.37
C VAL A 116 5.81 4.36 12.81
N LYS A 117 5.85 5.35 11.89
CA LYS A 117 6.18 6.74 12.23
C LYS A 117 5.22 7.31 13.27
N ALA A 118 3.91 7.07 13.13
CA ALA A 118 2.91 7.55 14.08
C ALA A 118 3.11 6.94 15.47
N LEU A 119 3.41 5.64 15.54
CA LEU A 119 3.68 4.94 16.80
C LEU A 119 4.96 5.43 17.48
N LEU A 120 6.03 5.66 16.72
CA LEU A 120 7.26 6.27 17.26
C LEU A 120 7.03 7.67 17.83
N ASN A 121 6.07 8.42 17.26
CA ASN A 121 5.63 9.72 17.74
C ASN A 121 4.55 9.65 18.82
N LYS A 122 4.26 8.46 19.38
CA LYS A 122 3.24 8.24 20.41
C LYS A 122 1.84 8.69 19.98
N ASN A 123 1.52 8.60 18.69
CA ASN A 123 0.19 8.91 18.16
C ASN A 123 -0.52 7.63 17.70
N ASP A 124 -1.17 6.96 18.64
CA ASP A 124 -1.77 5.65 18.39
C ASP A 124 -2.99 5.74 17.48
N VAL A 125 -3.78 6.83 17.56
CA VAL A 125 -4.93 7.05 16.68
C VAL A 125 -4.50 7.09 15.21
N LYS A 126 -3.43 7.84 14.88
CA LYS A 126 -2.88 7.85 13.53
C LYS A 126 -2.28 6.49 13.16
N GLY A 127 -1.62 5.81 14.09
CA GLY A 127 -1.11 4.45 13.88
C GLY A 127 -2.23 3.47 13.48
N GLY A 128 -3.30 3.43 14.26
CA GLY A 128 -4.47 2.58 14.01
C GLY A 128 -5.19 2.94 12.71
N LEU A 129 -5.29 4.23 12.36
CA LEU A 129 -5.84 4.69 11.09
C LEU A 129 -5.05 4.12 9.89
N PHE A 130 -3.71 4.29 9.90
CA PHE A 130 -2.88 3.78 8.80
C PHE A 130 -2.90 2.25 8.71
N LEU A 131 -2.91 1.55 9.85
CA LEU A 131 -3.10 0.10 9.89
C LEU A 131 -4.45 -0.28 9.28
N GLY A 132 -5.55 0.32 9.72
CA GLY A 132 -6.90 0.05 9.22
C GLY A 132 -7.03 0.29 7.71
N LEU A 133 -6.47 1.40 7.21
CA LEU A 133 -6.43 1.69 5.77
C LEU A 133 -5.67 0.61 4.99
N SER A 134 -4.59 0.06 5.54
CA SER A 134 -3.84 -1.00 4.85
C SER A 134 -4.67 -2.30 4.68
N LEU A 135 -5.53 -2.62 5.66
CA LEU A 135 -6.36 -3.81 5.67
C LEU A 135 -7.47 -3.81 4.62
N ILE A 136 -7.93 -2.62 4.22
CA ILE A 136 -8.91 -2.45 3.14
C ILE A 136 -8.39 -3.08 1.85
N PHE A 137 -7.10 -2.96 1.58
CA PHE A 137 -6.49 -3.42 0.34
C PHE A 137 -6.08 -4.88 0.40
N LYS A 138 -5.34 -5.30 1.44
CA LYS A 138 -4.99 -6.71 1.65
C LYS A 138 -4.94 -7.03 3.15
N PRO A 139 -5.36 -8.23 3.57
CA PRO A 139 -5.40 -8.60 4.98
C PRO A 139 -4.00 -8.79 5.61
N TYR A 140 -2.92 -8.78 4.82
CA TYR A 140 -1.56 -9.03 5.31
C TYR A 140 -1.09 -8.00 6.34
N GLY A 141 -1.67 -6.79 6.36
CA GLY A 141 -1.43 -5.79 7.40
C GLY A 141 -1.77 -6.29 8.81
N LEU A 142 -2.63 -7.31 8.96
CA LEU A 142 -3.04 -7.88 10.25
C LEU A 142 -1.85 -8.41 11.06
N VAL A 143 -0.77 -8.83 10.40
CA VAL A 143 0.47 -9.27 11.06
C VAL A 143 1.06 -8.19 11.95
N PHE A 144 0.78 -6.91 11.68
CA PHE A 144 1.25 -5.77 12.47
C PHE A 144 0.32 -5.36 13.61
N LEU A 145 -0.86 -6.00 13.74
CA LEU A 145 -1.81 -5.71 14.82
C LEU A 145 -1.19 -5.90 16.21
N PRO A 146 -0.41 -6.96 16.52
CA PRO A 146 0.21 -7.10 17.83
C PRO A 146 1.15 -5.94 18.19
N ILE A 147 1.90 -5.42 17.22
CA ILE A 147 2.83 -4.30 17.43
C ILE A 147 2.04 -3.03 17.81
N HIS A 148 0.93 -2.78 17.12
CA HIS A 148 0.03 -1.68 17.45
C HIS A 148 -0.59 -1.86 18.85
N SER A 149 -1.10 -3.05 19.17
CA SER A 149 -1.74 -3.33 20.47
C SER A 149 -0.78 -3.20 21.64
N VAL A 150 0.47 -3.66 21.51
CA VAL A 150 1.48 -3.50 22.57
C VAL A 150 1.80 -2.03 22.82
N SER A 151 1.86 -1.21 21.77
CA SER A 151 2.12 0.24 21.94
C SER A 151 1.03 0.97 22.73
N LEU A 152 -0.22 0.46 22.70
CA LEU A 152 -1.33 0.97 23.50
C LEU A 152 -1.22 0.54 24.97
N LEU A 153 -0.73 -0.68 25.23
CA LEU A 153 -0.64 -1.27 26.57
C LEU A 153 0.61 -0.86 27.36
N ALA A 154 1.68 -0.43 26.67
CA ALA A 154 2.96 -0.05 27.28
C ALA A 154 2.98 1.39 27.84
N ARG A 155 1.81 2.02 28.03
CA ARG A 155 1.62 3.33 28.66
C ARG A 155 0.99 3.18 30.02
#